data_AF-A0A535U1D3-F1
#
_entry.id   AF-A0A535U1D3-F1
#
_cell.length_a   1.000
_cell.length_b   1.000
_cell.length_c   1.000
_cell.angle_alpha   90.00
_cell.angle_beta   90.00
_cell.angle_gamma   90.00
#
_symmetry.space_group_name_H-M   'P 1'
#
loop_
_entity.id
_entity.type
_entity.pdbx_description
1 polymer ?
#
loop_
_entity_poly.entity_id
_entity_poly.type
_entity_poly.pdbx_seq_one_letter_code
_entity_poly.pdbx_strand_id
1 'polypeptide(L)'
;MSFQICIRTDKSLHQLTSEIRTIFSLPPFRQDTFVGEPYCQFEMLGMLILIHRTDEEDRDPEVMHYPYYFDMQMAFTDHELDTDTMEYMLQPYYAQLLSFSLGLDTAFHEKKKVGNKWHIRYRFFRKNPKWNESILYGEPGWEPAVIEAPSTLWRIMYPVL
;
A
#
# COMPACT_ATOMS: atom_id res chain seq x y z
N MET A 1 11.79 2.26 8.18
CA MET A 1 10.74 3.05 7.50
C MET A 1 9.65 2.06 7.18
N SER A 2 8.45 2.20 7.75
CA SER A 2 7.41 1.19 7.58
C SER A 2 6.81 1.22 6.17
N PHE A 3 6.83 0.08 5.49
CA PHE A 3 6.06 -0.12 4.26
C PHE A 3 4.56 -0.02 4.57
N GLN A 4 3.87 0.90 3.90
CA GLN A 4 2.43 1.08 4.05
C GLN A 4 1.79 1.55 2.74
N ILE A 5 0.70 0.88 2.35
CA ILE A 5 -0.12 1.23 1.19
C ILE A 5 -1.55 1.46 1.68
N CYS A 6 -2.09 2.65 1.45
CA CYS A 6 -3.49 2.96 1.67
C CYS A 6 -4.33 2.43 0.50
N ILE A 7 -5.48 1.83 0.79
CA ILE A 7 -6.35 1.18 -0.19
C ILE A 7 -7.75 1.76 -0.08
N ARG A 8 -8.29 2.20 -1.23
CA ARG A 8 -9.68 2.58 -1.40
C ARG A 8 -10.39 1.57 -2.29
N THR A 9 -11.47 1.01 -1.75
CA THR A 9 -12.30 -0.01 -2.40
C THR A 9 -13.64 -0.16 -1.68
N ASP A 10 -14.65 -0.64 -2.41
CA ASP A 10 -15.96 -1.02 -1.86
C ASP A 10 -15.98 -2.48 -1.33
N LYS A 11 -14.87 -3.21 -1.50
CA LYS A 11 -14.73 -4.60 -1.02
C LYS A 11 -14.73 -4.65 0.51
N SER A 12 -15.27 -5.73 1.07
CA SER A 12 -15.11 -6.02 2.49
C SER A 12 -13.66 -6.42 2.80
N LEU A 13 -13.23 -6.27 4.05
CA LEU A 13 -11.89 -6.68 4.50
C LEU A 13 -11.59 -8.13 4.10
N HIS A 14 -12.50 -9.06 4.39
CA HIS A 14 -12.30 -10.47 4.06
C HIS A 14 -12.17 -10.72 2.54
N GLN A 15 -12.97 -10.04 1.71
CA GLN A 15 -12.86 -10.15 0.25
C GLN A 15 -11.52 -9.61 -0.25
N LEU A 16 -11.16 -8.40 0.18
CA LEU A 16 -9.88 -7.76 -0.15
C LEU A 16 -8.70 -8.67 0.22
N THR A 17 -8.68 -9.18 1.45
CA THR A 17 -7.63 -10.07 1.95
C THR A 17 -7.55 -11.37 1.18
N SER A 18 -8.67 -12.00 0.84
CA SER A 18 -8.70 -13.25 0.08
C SER A 18 -8.16 -13.08 -1.35
N GLU A 19 -8.46 -11.95 -1.98
CA GLU A 19 -7.94 -11.61 -3.30
C GLU A 19 -6.45 -11.27 -3.28
N ILE A 20 -5.99 -10.49 -2.28
CA ILE A 20 -4.57 -10.21 -2.05
C ILE A 20 -3.78 -11.49 -1.81
N ARG A 21 -4.33 -12.40 -0.99
CA ARG A 21 -3.77 -13.74 -0.79
C ARG A 21 -3.54 -14.45 -2.11
N THR A 22 -4.52 -14.39 -3.01
CA THR A 22 -4.45 -15.08 -4.30
C THR A 22 -3.35 -14.50 -5.20
N ILE A 23 -3.25 -13.17 -5.29
CA ILE A 23 -2.22 -12.51 -6.12
C ILE A 23 -0.81 -12.82 -5.63
N PHE A 24 -0.59 -12.71 -4.32
CA PHE A 24 0.73 -12.89 -3.74
C PHE A 24 1.02 -14.35 -3.38
N SER A 25 0.11 -15.28 -3.67
CA SER A 25 0.21 -16.70 -3.29
C SER A 25 0.53 -16.88 -1.79
N LEU A 26 -0.11 -16.07 -0.94
CA LEU A 26 0.12 -16.06 0.50
C LEU A 26 -0.50 -17.30 1.18
N PRO A 27 -0.01 -17.69 2.38
CA PRO A 27 -0.68 -18.68 3.21
C PRO A 27 -2.11 -18.25 3.57
N PRO A 28 -2.93 -19.14 4.17
CA PRO A 28 -4.18 -18.74 4.79
C PRO A 28 -3.95 -17.62 5.81
N PHE A 29 -4.82 -16.61 5.81
CA PHE A 29 -4.74 -15.53 6.80
C PHE A 29 -5.43 -15.92 8.10
N ARG A 30 -4.98 -15.30 9.19
CA ARG A 30 -5.73 -15.23 10.45
C ARG A 30 -6.54 -13.94 10.45
N GLN A 31 -7.73 -13.98 11.01
CA GLN A 31 -8.53 -12.79 11.30
C GLN A 31 -8.58 -12.61 12.81
N ASP A 32 -8.31 -11.39 13.26
CA ASP A 32 -8.29 -11.03 14.67
C ASP A 32 -8.73 -9.57 14.82
N THR A 33 -8.73 -9.03 16.04
CA THR A 33 -9.18 -7.68 16.35
C THR A 33 -8.14 -6.91 17.15
N PHE A 34 -7.91 -5.65 16.80
CA PHE A 34 -7.09 -4.72 17.58
C PHE A 34 -7.98 -3.56 18.03
N VAL A 35 -8.13 -3.38 19.35
CA VAL A 35 -9.01 -2.34 19.93
C VAL A 35 -10.45 -2.41 19.38
N GLY A 36 -10.91 -3.61 19.02
CA GLY A 36 -12.26 -3.84 18.48
C GLY A 36 -12.37 -3.75 16.96
N GLU A 37 -11.36 -3.24 16.25
CA GLU A 37 -11.35 -3.19 14.78
C GLU A 37 -10.73 -4.47 14.19
N PRO A 38 -11.38 -5.09 13.19
CA PRO A 38 -10.89 -6.33 12.60
C PRO A 38 -9.67 -6.07 11.70
N TYR A 39 -8.71 -7.00 11.76
CA TYR A 39 -7.59 -7.07 10.83
C TYR A 39 -7.37 -8.49 10.35
N CYS A 40 -6.68 -8.62 9.22
CA CYS A 40 -6.23 -9.87 8.67
C CYS A 40 -4.71 -9.90 8.58
N GLN A 41 -4.14 -11.06 8.91
CA GLN A 41 -2.71 -11.25 9.10
C GLN A 41 -2.20 -12.44 8.29
N PHE A 42 -1.07 -12.26 7.62
CA PHE A 42 -0.27 -13.33 7.03
C PHE A 42 1.12 -13.34 7.66
N GLU A 43 1.58 -14.53 8.02
CA GLU A 43 2.95 -14.76 8.50
C GLU A 43 3.63 -15.76 7.57
N MET A 44 4.76 -15.37 6.98
CA MET A 44 5.57 -16.28 6.17
C MET A 44 7.05 -15.86 6.12
N LEU A 45 7.97 -16.80 6.37
CA LEU A 45 9.41 -16.63 6.13
C LEU A 45 10.01 -15.31 6.70
N GLY A 46 9.62 -14.92 7.92
CA GLY A 46 10.09 -13.67 8.54
C GLY A 46 9.39 -12.41 8.01
N MET A 47 8.37 -12.54 7.17
CA MET A 47 7.51 -11.44 6.71
C MET A 47 6.15 -11.50 7.42
N LEU A 48 5.72 -10.36 7.92
CA LEU A 48 4.38 -10.12 8.45
C LEU A 48 3.65 -9.16 7.49
N ILE A 49 2.48 -9.56 7.02
CA ILE A 49 1.58 -8.68 6.24
C ILE A 49 0.31 -8.48 7.04
N LEU A 50 -0.07 -7.22 7.22
CA LEU A 50 -1.32 -6.83 7.87
C LEU A 50 -2.22 -6.11 6.87
N ILE A 51 -3.49 -6.49 6.86
CA ILE A 51 -4.54 -5.74 6.16
C ILE A 51 -5.56 -5.37 7.22
N HIS A 52 -5.74 -4.08 7.46
CA HIS A 52 -6.60 -3.62 8.53
C HIS A 52 -7.35 -2.36 8.12
N ARG A 53 -8.45 -2.10 8.81
CA ARG A 53 -9.11 -0.81 8.75
C ARG A 53 -8.35 0.16 9.65
N THR A 54 -8.26 1.42 9.23
CA THR A 54 -7.75 2.50 10.08
C THR A 54 -8.91 3.41 10.41
N ASP A 55 -9.04 3.86 11.65
CA ASP A 55 -10.09 4.80 12.04
C ASP A 55 -9.96 6.10 11.26
N GLU A 56 -11.10 6.70 10.92
CA GLU A 56 -11.13 7.95 10.13
C GLU A 56 -10.35 9.07 10.81
N GLU A 57 -10.39 9.15 12.14
CA GLU A 57 -9.69 10.17 12.92
C GLU A 57 -8.15 10.02 12.87
N ASP A 58 -7.66 8.82 12.60
CA ASP A 58 -6.22 8.50 12.52
C ASP A 58 -5.67 8.60 11.10
N ARG A 59 -6.51 8.83 10.10
CA ARG A 59 -6.07 8.94 8.70
C ARG A 59 -5.52 10.33 8.40
N ASP A 60 -4.43 10.34 7.66
CA ASP A 60 -3.92 11.57 7.06
C ASP A 60 -4.99 12.19 6.12
N PRO A 61 -5.16 13.53 6.10
CA PRO A 61 -6.18 14.19 5.28
C PRO A 61 -6.14 13.81 3.80
N GLU A 62 -4.94 13.55 3.27
CA GLU A 62 -4.73 13.15 1.87
C GLU A 62 -5.33 11.79 1.52
N VAL A 63 -5.47 10.90 2.50
CA VAL A 63 -5.94 9.52 2.34
C VAL A 63 -7.15 9.21 3.22
N MET A 64 -7.89 10.23 3.65
CA MET A 64 -9.09 10.09 4.48
C MET A 64 -10.10 9.09 3.89
N HIS A 65 -10.20 9.01 2.57
CA HIS A 65 -11.11 8.12 1.85
C HIS A 65 -10.53 6.72 1.51
N TYR A 66 -9.38 6.35 2.09
CA TYR A 66 -8.74 5.05 1.92
C TYR A 66 -8.92 4.25 3.22
N PRO A 67 -10.01 3.46 3.34
CA PRO A 67 -10.39 2.83 4.60
C PRO A 67 -9.45 1.75 5.10
N TYR A 68 -8.64 1.14 4.22
CA TYR A 68 -7.77 0.03 4.58
C TYR A 68 -6.30 0.39 4.38
N TYR A 69 -5.44 -0.15 5.24
CA TYR A 69 -4.01 -0.19 5.04
C TYR A 69 -3.55 -1.62 4.75
N PHE A 70 -2.58 -1.73 3.84
CA PHE A 70 -1.76 -2.91 3.63
C PHE A 70 -0.36 -2.56 4.14
N ASP A 71 0.04 -3.20 5.22
CA ASP A 71 1.37 -3.06 5.81
C ASP A 71 2.17 -4.32 5.57
N MET A 72 3.45 -4.15 5.30
CA MET A 72 4.41 -5.24 5.16
C MET A 72 5.59 -4.96 6.08
N GLN A 73 5.99 -5.94 6.86
CA GLN A 73 7.15 -5.84 7.73
C GLN A 73 8.02 -7.06 7.49
N MET A 74 9.31 -6.82 7.23
CA MET A 74 10.29 -7.89 7.12
C MET A 74 11.11 -7.96 8.41
N ALA A 75 10.79 -8.94 9.24
CA ALA A 75 11.46 -9.21 10.51
C ALA A 75 12.43 -10.38 10.33
N PHE A 76 13.61 -10.12 9.76
CA PHE A 76 14.74 -11.07 9.76
C PHE A 76 15.54 -10.93 11.07
N THR A 77 14.84 -11.12 12.19
CA THR A 77 15.39 -10.88 13.54
C THR A 77 16.64 -11.69 13.84
N ASP A 78 16.76 -12.88 13.26
CA ASP A 78 17.88 -13.79 13.50
C ASP A 78 19.18 -13.36 12.80
N HIS A 79 19.13 -12.36 11.92
CA HIS A 79 20.25 -11.95 11.07
C HIS A 79 20.59 -10.45 11.13
N GLU A 80 19.92 -9.67 12.00
CA GLU A 80 20.12 -8.22 12.13
C GLU A 80 20.12 -7.46 10.78
N LEU A 81 19.36 -7.95 9.81
CA LEU A 81 19.30 -7.33 8.48
C LEU A 81 18.41 -6.08 8.52
N ASP A 82 19.00 -4.93 8.20
CA ASP A 82 18.25 -3.68 7.97
C ASP A 82 17.52 -3.74 6.62
N THR A 83 16.20 -3.93 6.67
CA THR A 83 15.32 -4.02 5.49
C THR A 83 14.64 -2.70 5.11
N ASP A 84 14.85 -1.63 5.89
CA ASP A 84 14.09 -0.38 5.76
C ASP A 84 14.13 0.22 4.35
N THR A 85 15.31 0.20 3.73
CA THR A 85 15.50 0.78 2.40
C THR A 85 14.80 -0.05 1.34
N MET A 86 14.86 -1.38 1.47
CA MET A 86 14.20 -2.28 0.53
C MET A 86 12.68 -2.16 0.62
N GLU A 87 12.14 -2.17 1.83
CA GLU A 87 10.72 -1.93 2.11
C GLU A 87 10.25 -0.63 1.46
N TYR A 88 10.98 0.46 1.67
CA TYR A 88 10.68 1.76 1.07
C TYR A 88 10.67 1.73 -0.47
N MET A 89 11.63 1.03 -1.09
CA MET A 89 11.71 0.92 -2.55
C MET A 89 10.65 0.00 -3.16
N LEU A 90 10.15 -0.99 -2.41
CA LEU A 90 9.13 -1.93 -2.89
C LEU A 90 7.71 -1.36 -2.83
N GLN A 91 7.45 -0.42 -1.92
CA GLN A 91 6.12 0.16 -1.71
C GLN A 91 5.45 0.68 -3.00
N PRO A 92 6.12 1.44 -3.89
CA PRO A 92 5.50 1.90 -5.14
C PRO A 92 5.15 0.76 -6.10
N TYR A 93 5.91 -0.34 -6.08
CA TYR A 93 5.70 -1.49 -6.95
C TYR A 93 4.45 -2.27 -6.53
N TYR A 94 4.34 -2.56 -5.23
CA TYR A 94 3.17 -3.27 -4.69
C TYR A 94 1.89 -2.44 -4.80
N ALA A 95 1.97 -1.11 -4.64
CA ALA A 95 0.80 -0.24 -4.83
C ALA A 95 0.28 -0.31 -6.27
N GLN A 96 1.17 -0.22 -7.27
CA GLN A 96 0.79 -0.39 -8.68
C GLN A 96 0.24 -1.79 -8.97
N LEU A 97 0.86 -2.84 -8.42
CA LEU A 97 0.43 -4.22 -8.62
C LEU A 97 -0.98 -4.47 -8.05
N LEU A 98 -1.25 -3.98 -6.85
CA LEU A 98 -2.58 -4.03 -6.23
C LEU A 98 -3.61 -3.27 -7.06
N SER A 99 -3.27 -2.05 -7.51
CA SER A 99 -4.16 -1.26 -8.37
C SER A 99 -4.46 -1.98 -9.69
N PHE A 100 -3.45 -2.53 -10.35
CA PHE A 100 -3.60 -3.22 -11.62
C PHE A 100 -4.40 -4.52 -11.50
N SER A 101 -3.99 -5.41 -10.59
CA SER A 101 -4.51 -6.77 -10.51
C SER A 101 -5.90 -6.83 -9.88
N LEU A 102 -6.19 -5.96 -8.90
CA LEU A 102 -7.47 -5.96 -8.17
C LEU A 102 -8.41 -4.81 -8.51
N GLY A 103 -7.97 -3.87 -9.37
CA GLY A 103 -8.75 -2.68 -9.68
C GLY A 103 -8.91 -1.73 -8.49
N LEU A 104 -7.93 -1.70 -7.58
CA LEU A 104 -7.97 -0.87 -6.38
C LEU A 104 -7.42 0.53 -6.66
N ASP A 105 -7.95 1.51 -5.95
CA ASP A 105 -7.27 2.79 -5.81
C ASP A 105 -6.28 2.65 -4.65
N THR A 106 -5.00 2.92 -4.91
CA THR A 106 -3.96 2.82 -3.89
C THR A 106 -3.24 4.15 -3.71
N ALA A 107 -2.77 4.38 -2.50
CA ALA A 107 -1.92 5.51 -2.18
C ALA A 107 -0.76 5.05 -1.31
N PHE A 108 0.35 5.77 -1.36
CA PHE A 108 1.47 5.51 -0.48
C PHE A 108 2.22 6.81 -0.20
N HIS A 109 2.85 6.92 0.96
CA HIS A 109 3.62 8.10 1.30
C HIS A 109 5.10 7.93 0.94
N GLU A 110 5.68 9.00 0.41
CA GLU A 110 7.12 9.17 0.33
C GLU A 110 7.61 9.97 1.53
N LYS A 111 8.80 9.67 2.03
CA LYS A 111 9.43 10.42 3.12
C LYS A 111 10.78 10.96 2.66
N LYS A 112 11.09 12.19 3.05
CA LYS A 112 12.43 12.74 2.91
C LYS A 112 12.78 13.62 4.09
N LYS A 113 14.08 13.69 4.41
CA LYS A 113 14.59 14.58 5.43
C LYS A 113 15.08 15.89 4.79
N VAL A 114 14.57 17.02 5.25
CA VAL A 114 15.02 18.37 4.83
C VAL A 114 15.50 19.10 6.08
N GLY A 115 16.82 19.32 6.18
CA GLY A 115 17.43 19.78 7.43
C GLY A 115 17.18 18.77 8.56
N ASN A 116 16.56 19.22 9.65
CA ASN A 116 16.22 18.36 10.79
C ASN A 116 14.74 17.94 10.83
N LYS A 117 13.98 18.14 9.75
CA LYS A 117 12.55 17.80 9.70
C LYS A 117 12.28 16.71 8.67
N TRP A 118 11.39 15.80 9.02
CA TRP A 118 10.83 14.84 8.08
C TRP A 118 9.70 15.51 7.30
N HIS A 119 9.66 15.25 6.00
CA HIS A 119 8.61 15.69 5.11
C HIS A 119 7.98 14.47 4.45
N ILE A 120 6.66 14.55 4.24
CA ILE A 120 5.90 13.53 3.53
C ILE A 120 5.11 14.13 2.36
N ARG A 121 4.85 13.29 1.36
CA ARG A 121 3.81 13.50 0.34
C ARG A 121 3.20 12.16 -0.02
N TYR A 122 1.98 12.17 -0.54
CA TYR A 122 1.32 10.97 -1.04
C TYR A 122 1.40 10.90 -2.57
N ARG A 123 1.60 9.68 -3.07
CA ARG A 123 1.40 9.31 -4.48
C ARG A 123 0.18 8.42 -4.58
N PHE A 124 -0.51 8.48 -5.71
CA PHE A 124 -1.79 7.79 -5.91
C PHE A 124 -1.78 7.03 -7.22
N PHE A 125 -2.34 5.83 -7.19
CA PHE A 125 -2.49 4.95 -8.34
C PHE A 125 -3.90 4.43 -8.47
N ARG A 126 -4.31 4.22 -9.71
CA ARG A 126 -5.55 3.52 -10.06
C ARG A 126 -5.37 2.74 -11.34
N LYS A 127 -6.14 1.67 -11.52
CA LYS A 127 -6.18 0.95 -12.80
C LYS A 127 -6.64 1.88 -13.92
N ASN A 128 -5.97 1.82 -15.07
CA ASN A 128 -6.41 2.56 -16.24
C ASN A 128 -7.61 1.84 -16.90
N PRO A 129 -8.82 2.44 -16.94
CA PRO A 129 -9.97 1.81 -17.58
C PRO A 129 -9.85 1.70 -19.11
N LYS A 130 -8.91 2.44 -19.72
CA LYS A 130 -8.64 2.40 -21.16
C LYS A 130 -7.52 1.43 -21.53
N TRP A 131 -6.86 0.81 -20.55
CA TRP A 131 -5.78 -0.11 -20.82
C TRP A 131 -6.29 -1.33 -21.59
N ASN A 132 -5.59 -1.64 -22.67
CA ASN A 132 -5.89 -2.75 -23.54
C ASN A 132 -4.65 -3.64 -23.65
N GLU A 133 -4.76 -4.87 -23.14
CA GLU A 133 -3.68 -5.86 -23.15
C GLU A 133 -3.23 -6.28 -24.56
N SER A 134 -4.06 -6.03 -25.57
CA SER A 134 -3.75 -6.35 -26.97
C SER A 134 -2.86 -5.32 -27.65
N ILE A 135 -2.64 -4.14 -27.04
CA ILE A 135 -1.80 -3.07 -27.61
C ILE A 135 -0.44 -3.09 -26.91
N LEU A 136 0.62 -3.32 -27.69
CA LEU A 136 1.98 -3.44 -27.17
C LEU A 136 2.61 -2.09 -26.88
N TYR A 137 3.61 -2.10 -26.01
CA TYR A 137 4.38 -0.89 -25.69
C TYR A 137 4.96 -0.24 -26.94
N GLY A 138 4.64 1.03 -27.16
CA GLY A 138 5.10 1.83 -28.30
C GLY A 138 4.16 1.80 -29.52
N GLU A 139 3.10 1.00 -29.50
CA GLU A 139 2.09 1.02 -30.57
C GLU A 139 1.16 2.25 -30.46
N PRO A 140 0.58 2.70 -31.59
CA PRO A 140 -0.42 3.76 -31.56
C PRO A 140 -1.59 3.42 -30.63
N GLY A 141 -1.89 4.33 -29.71
CA GLY A 141 -2.96 4.14 -28.72
C GLY A 141 -2.52 3.37 -27.47
N TRP A 142 -1.23 3.02 -27.33
CA TRP A 142 -0.71 2.46 -26.09
C TRP A 142 -0.88 3.46 -24.92
N GLU A 143 -1.42 2.96 -23.81
CA GLU A 143 -1.53 3.67 -22.55
C GLU A 143 -1.02 2.78 -21.40
N PRO A 144 -0.50 3.36 -20.29
CA PRO A 144 -0.06 2.58 -19.14
C PRO A 144 -1.25 1.86 -18.47
N ALA A 145 -0.98 0.68 -17.90
CA ALA A 145 -1.99 -0.12 -17.21
C ALA A 145 -2.47 0.50 -15.88
N VAL A 146 -1.63 1.34 -15.29
CA VAL A 146 -1.90 2.07 -14.05
C VAL A 146 -1.69 3.55 -14.32
N ILE A 147 -2.66 4.37 -13.90
CA ILE A 147 -2.56 5.82 -13.94
C ILE A 147 -2.01 6.30 -12.61
N GLU A 148 -0.94 7.09 -12.66
CA GLU A 148 -0.48 7.88 -11.52
C GLU A 148 -1.22 9.23 -11.50
N ALA A 149 -1.92 9.53 -10.42
CA ALA A 149 -2.51 10.86 -10.22
C ALA A 149 -1.46 11.82 -9.65
N PRO A 150 -1.65 13.14 -9.78
CA PRO A 150 -0.72 14.13 -9.22
C PRO A 150 -0.46 13.87 -7.73
N SER A 151 0.83 13.84 -7.35
CA SER A 151 1.22 13.69 -5.95
C SER A 151 0.78 14.90 -5.12
N THR A 152 0.57 14.72 -3.82
CA THR A 152 0.36 15.87 -2.93
C THR A 152 1.63 16.71 -2.76
N LEU A 153 1.46 17.93 -2.25
CA LEU A 153 2.59 18.78 -1.90
C LEU A 153 3.35 18.18 -0.72
N TRP A 154 4.67 18.40 -0.70
CA TRP A 154 5.49 18.05 0.46
C TRP A 154 5.05 18.87 1.67
N ARG A 155 4.63 18.20 2.74
CA ARG A 155 4.37 18.82 4.04
C ARG A 155 5.29 18.27 5.12
N ILE A 156 5.47 19.04 6.19
CA ILE A 156 6.22 18.58 7.36
C ILE A 156 5.42 17.45 8.03
N MET A 157 6.12 16.37 8.35
CA MET A 157 5.58 15.31 9.21
C MET A 157 5.69 15.79 10.65
N TYR A 158 4.54 16.03 11.29
CA TYR A 158 4.53 16.28 12.72
C TYR A 158 4.62 14.94 13.44
N PRO A 159 5.39 14.85 14.54
CA PRO A 159 5.36 13.66 15.39
C PRO A 159 3.92 13.39 15.81
N VAL A 160 3.52 12.12 15.76
CA VAL A 160 2.30 11.67 16.44
C VAL A 160 2.57 11.90 17.93
N LEU A 161 1.76 12.76 18.57
CA LEU A 161 1.86 13.07 20.00
C LEU A 161 1.39 11.90 20.85
#